data_AF-A0A5N9AFT2-F1
#
_entry.id   AF-A0A5N9AFT2-F1
#
_cell.length_a   1.000
_cell.length_b   1.000
_cell.length_c   1.000
_cell.angle_alpha   90.00
_cell.angle_beta   90.00
_cell.angle_gamma   90.00
#
_symmetry.space_group_name_H-M   'P 1'
#
loop_
_entity.id
_entity.type
_entity.pdbx_description
1 polymer ?
#
loop_
_entity_poly.entity_id
_entity_poly.type
_entity_poly.pdbx_seq_one_letter_code
_entity_poly.pdbx_strand_id
1 'polypeptide(L)'
;MSMDDFVGSLSPEQKKKLLQALGASETEEIEAEAGEEPVSEDFKVTRNDQTTNTRRTKVTARENKWVDTGEFRDVETPNVSRTPRRRGAPKKVDIECHVCGKTYKIDPRYTYGEYYRCNKCTGR
;
A
#
# COMPACT_ATOMS: atom_id res chain seq x y z
N MET A 1 -26.74 38.51 -11.19
CA MET A 1 -27.96 38.07 -10.52
C MET A 1 -27.62 36.75 -9.86
N SER A 2 -27.55 36.72 -8.53
CA SER A 2 -27.25 35.50 -7.77
C SER A 2 -28.49 34.60 -7.73
N MET A 3 -28.28 33.31 -7.47
CA MET A 3 -29.39 32.35 -7.31
C MET A 3 -30.32 32.75 -6.15
N ASP A 4 -29.77 33.42 -5.13
CA ASP A 4 -30.49 33.88 -3.95
C ASP A 4 -31.47 35.01 -4.26
N ASP A 5 -31.08 35.96 -5.11
CA ASP A 5 -31.95 37.05 -5.56
C ASP A 5 -33.17 36.50 -6.33
N PHE A 6 -32.95 35.45 -7.13
CA PHE A 6 -34.00 34.79 -7.89
C PHE A 6 -35.01 34.10 -6.98
N VAL A 7 -34.55 33.33 -5.98
CA VAL A 7 -35.43 32.64 -5.02
C VAL A 7 -36.19 33.63 -4.12
N GLY A 8 -35.57 34.78 -3.79
CA GLY A 8 -36.21 35.85 -3.04
C GLY A 8 -37.38 36.51 -3.77
N SER A 9 -37.28 36.63 -5.10
CA SER A 9 -38.30 37.30 -5.94
C SER A 9 -39.56 36.46 -6.24
N LEU A 10 -39.56 35.17 -5.90
CA LEU A 10 -40.66 34.25 -6.25
C LEU A 10 -41.82 34.30 -5.25
N SER A 11 -43.04 34.29 -5.79
CA SER A 11 -44.28 34.16 -5.01
C SER A 11 -44.39 32.78 -4.32
N PRO A 12 -45.15 32.66 -3.22
CA PRO A 12 -45.27 31.39 -2.49
C PRO A 12 -45.84 30.24 -3.35
N GLU A 13 -46.67 30.55 -4.35
CA GLU A 13 -47.21 29.55 -5.28
C GLU A 13 -46.16 29.05 -6.29
N GLN A 14 -45.27 29.93 -6.76
CA GLN A 14 -44.20 29.56 -7.66
C GLN A 14 -43.11 28.76 -6.95
N LYS A 15 -42.83 29.06 -5.68
CA LYS A 15 -41.93 28.26 -4.84
C LYS A 15 -42.44 26.82 -4.69
N LYS A 16 -43.74 26.62 -4.48
CA LYS A 16 -44.35 25.28 -4.39
C LYS A 16 -44.23 24.49 -5.70
N LYS A 17 -44.46 25.12 -6.84
CA LYS A 17 -44.27 24.49 -8.16
C LYS A 17 -42.81 24.14 -8.43
N LEU A 18 -41.88 24.99 -8.00
CA LEU A 18 -40.44 24.74 -8.12
C LEU A 18 -40.00 23.56 -7.24
N LEU A 19 -40.48 23.48 -6.00
CA LEU A 19 -40.23 22.34 -5.10
C LEU A 19 -40.80 21.03 -5.67
N GLN A 20 -41.98 21.08 -6.28
CA GLN A 20 -42.59 19.94 -6.96
C GLN A 20 -41.77 19.50 -8.18
N ALA A 21 -41.24 20.45 -8.97
CA ALA A 21 -40.40 20.16 -10.13
C ALA A 21 -39.02 19.58 -9.74
N LEU A 22 -38.51 19.92 -8.55
CA LEU A 22 -37.26 19.36 -8.02
C LEU A 22 -37.43 17.96 -7.41
N GLY A 23 -38.62 17.36 -7.46
CA GLY A 23 -38.87 16.01 -6.97
C GLY A 23 -38.87 15.90 -5.44
N ALA A 24 -38.96 17.02 -4.72
CA ALA A 24 -39.10 17.06 -3.27
C ALA A 24 -40.56 16.82 -2.86
N SER A 25 -41.10 15.65 -3.17
CA SER A 25 -42.24 15.10 -2.45
C SER A 25 -41.68 14.43 -1.19
N GLU A 26 -42.05 14.98 -0.02
CA GLU A 26 -41.77 14.46 1.32
C GLU A 26 -40.30 14.53 1.74
N THR A 27 -39.91 15.70 2.28
CA THR A 27 -38.97 15.68 3.40
C THR A 27 -39.68 14.98 4.55
N GLU A 28 -39.46 13.67 4.68
CA GLU A 28 -39.58 13.01 5.97
C GLU A 28 -38.81 13.87 6.98
N GLU A 29 -39.47 14.21 8.08
CA GLU A 29 -38.83 14.82 9.24
C GLU A 29 -37.72 13.86 9.68
N ILE A 30 -36.49 14.13 9.25
CA ILE A 30 -35.31 13.55 9.87
C ILE A 30 -35.33 14.13 11.27
N GLU A 31 -35.81 13.34 12.23
CA GLU A 31 -35.61 13.59 13.64
C GLU A 31 -34.14 13.98 13.81
N ALA A 32 -33.92 15.25 14.14
CA ALA A 32 -32.63 15.69 14.60
C ALA A 32 -32.35 14.91 15.89
N GLU A 33 -31.62 13.81 15.75
CA GLU A 33 -30.88 13.17 16.83
C GLU A 33 -30.02 14.26 17.46
N ALA A 34 -30.59 14.93 18.45
CA ALA A 34 -29.95 15.87 19.32
C ALA A 34 -28.98 15.08 20.21
N GLY A 35 -27.84 14.74 19.62
CA GLY A 35 -26.64 14.29 20.30
C GLY A 35 -25.53 15.30 20.07
N GLU A 36 -25.74 16.56 20.45
CA GLU A 36 -24.60 17.46 20.67
C GLU A 36 -23.86 16.97 21.92
N GLU A 37 -22.95 16.01 21.74
CA GLU A 37 -21.95 15.74 22.75
C GLU A 37 -21.13 17.02 22.95
N PRO A 38 -20.95 17.52 24.19
CA PRO A 38 -20.10 18.67 24.42
C PRO A 38 -18.69 18.30 23.97
N VAL A 39 -18.28 18.84 22.83
CA VAL A 39 -16.91 18.71 22.33
C VAL A 39 -16.02 19.44 23.34
N SER A 40 -15.45 18.68 24.27
CA SER A 40 -14.45 19.22 25.20
C SER A 40 -13.22 19.62 24.39
N GLU A 41 -12.70 20.83 24.62
CA GLU A 41 -11.47 21.34 23.99
C GLU A 41 -10.21 20.52 24.36
N ASP A 42 -10.35 19.55 25.26
CA ASP A 42 -9.32 18.58 25.61
C ASP A 42 -9.35 17.37 24.66
N PHE A 43 -8.24 17.16 23.92
CA PHE A 43 -7.99 15.96 23.11
C PHE A 43 -7.76 14.69 23.96
N LYS A 44 -8.69 14.35 24.85
CA LYS A 44 -8.62 13.15 25.69
C LYS A 44 -9.71 12.17 25.28
N VAL A 45 -9.29 10.98 24.85
CA VAL A 45 -10.21 9.90 24.49
C VAL A 45 -10.72 9.21 25.76
N THR A 46 -11.97 9.46 26.15
CA THR A 46 -12.66 8.68 27.18
C THR A 46 -13.12 7.34 26.57
N ARG A 47 -12.72 6.23 27.20
CA ARG A 47 -13.14 4.89 26.76
C ARG A 47 -14.35 4.47 27.58
N ASN A 48 -15.52 4.38 26.95
CA ASN A 48 -16.71 3.78 27.57
C ASN A 48 -16.53 2.26 27.64
N ASP A 49 -16.25 1.72 28.82
CA ASP A 49 -15.95 0.29 29.03
C ASP A 49 -17.13 -0.67 28.80
N GLN A 50 -18.34 -0.16 28.53
CA GLN A 50 -19.52 -1.01 28.29
C GLN A 50 -19.63 -1.55 26.85
N THR A 51 -18.96 -0.94 25.86
CA THR A 51 -18.96 -1.39 24.45
C THR A 51 -17.67 -2.12 24.04
N THR A 52 -16.70 -2.26 24.94
CA THR A 52 -15.32 -2.70 24.63
C THR A 52 -15.11 -4.21 24.54
N ASN A 53 -16.16 -5.03 24.75
CA ASN A 53 -16.04 -6.49 24.70
C ASN A 53 -16.03 -7.07 23.27
N THR A 54 -15.95 -6.22 22.24
CA THR A 54 -15.67 -6.60 20.84
C THR A 54 -14.19 -6.92 20.60
N ARG A 55 -13.30 -6.61 21.56
CA ARG A 55 -11.85 -6.88 21.44
C ARG A 55 -11.51 -8.38 21.48
N ARG A 56 -12.42 -9.22 22.00
CA ARG A 56 -12.22 -10.68 22.18
C ARG A 56 -12.97 -11.53 21.16
N THR A 57 -13.79 -10.93 20.30
CA THR A 57 -14.51 -11.69 19.26
C THR A 57 -13.56 -12.02 18.11
N LYS A 58 -13.47 -13.32 17.78
CA LYS A 58 -12.67 -13.79 16.64
C LYS A 58 -13.25 -13.23 15.34
N VAL A 59 -12.51 -12.35 14.67
CA VAL A 59 -12.86 -11.89 13.33
C VAL A 59 -12.78 -13.09 12.39
N THR A 60 -13.92 -13.48 11.81
CA THR A 60 -13.97 -14.53 10.78
C THR A 60 -14.19 -13.86 9.44
N ALA A 61 -13.22 -14.02 8.53
CA ALA A 61 -13.40 -13.59 7.16
C ALA A 61 -14.41 -14.54 6.49
N ARG A 62 -15.44 -13.97 5.85
CA ARG A 62 -16.33 -14.73 4.99
C ARG A 62 -15.56 -15.22 3.76
N GLU A 63 -15.98 -16.34 3.20
CA GLU A 63 -15.46 -16.84 1.94
C GLU A 63 -15.55 -15.77 0.84
N ASN A 64 -14.46 -15.60 0.09
CA ASN A 64 -14.41 -14.68 -1.03
C ASN A 64 -15.32 -15.20 -2.16
N LYS A 65 -16.28 -14.38 -2.58
CA LYS A 65 -17.19 -14.68 -3.70
C LYS A 65 -16.74 -14.07 -5.02
N TRP A 66 -15.62 -13.37 -5.03
CA TRP A 66 -15.15 -12.70 -6.23
C TRP A 66 -14.61 -13.71 -7.24
N VAL A 67 -15.11 -13.63 -8.47
CA VAL A 67 -14.69 -14.46 -9.60
C VAL A 67 -14.25 -13.52 -10.71
N ASP A 68 -12.99 -13.63 -11.10
CA ASP A 68 -12.45 -12.89 -12.25
C ASP A 68 -13.02 -13.50 -13.54
N THR A 69 -13.84 -12.73 -14.24
CA THR A 69 -14.46 -13.12 -15.51
C THR A 69 -13.93 -12.29 -16.69
N GLY A 70 -12.90 -11.45 -16.47
CA GLY A 70 -12.53 -10.36 -17.36
C GLY A 70 -11.20 -10.47 -18.09
N GLU A 71 -10.52 -11.61 -18.08
CA GLU A 71 -9.22 -11.73 -18.78
C GLU A 71 -9.40 -11.87 -20.30
N PHE A 72 -8.94 -10.87 -21.06
CA PHE A 72 -8.75 -10.95 -22.51
C PHE A 72 -7.65 -11.97 -22.83
N ARG A 73 -8.05 -13.19 -23.21
CA ARG A 73 -7.15 -14.29 -23.62
C ARG A 73 -6.82 -14.28 -25.13
N ASP A 74 -7.20 -13.21 -25.84
CA ASP A 74 -7.06 -13.12 -27.30
C ASP A 74 -5.62 -12.94 -27.78
N VAL A 75 -4.67 -12.70 -26.87
CA VAL A 75 -3.25 -12.49 -27.20
C VAL A 75 -2.42 -13.66 -26.69
N GLU A 76 -2.07 -14.55 -27.62
CA GLU A 76 -1.10 -15.61 -27.37
C GLU A 76 0.29 -15.00 -27.20
N THR A 77 0.83 -15.06 -25.97
CA THR A 77 2.21 -14.63 -25.73
C THR A 77 3.16 -15.64 -26.37
N PRO A 78 4.06 -15.25 -27.27
CA PRO A 78 5.00 -16.18 -27.88
C PRO A 78 5.90 -16.77 -26.80
N ASN A 79 6.05 -18.09 -26.81
CA ASN A 79 6.87 -18.83 -25.85
C ASN A 79 8.36 -18.66 -26.20
N VAL A 80 8.94 -17.53 -25.83
CA VAL A 80 10.37 -17.23 -26.03
C VAL A 80 11.17 -17.82 -24.88
N SER A 81 12.09 -18.73 -25.20
CA SER A 81 13.06 -19.21 -24.22
C SER A 81 14.02 -18.09 -23.84
N ARG A 82 14.31 -17.96 -22.53
CA ARG A 82 15.27 -16.97 -22.05
C ARG A 82 16.62 -17.21 -22.71
N THR A 83 17.24 -16.15 -23.22
CA THR A 83 18.59 -16.24 -23.78
C THR A 83 19.55 -16.77 -22.70
N PRO A 84 20.36 -17.80 -23.01
CA PRO A 84 21.29 -18.34 -22.04
C PRO A 84 22.33 -17.29 -21.67
N ARG A 85 22.77 -17.33 -20.41
CA ARG A 85 23.79 -16.43 -19.90
C ARG A 85 25.11 -16.65 -20.65
N ARG A 86 25.51 -15.70 -21.48
CA ARG A 86 26.78 -15.76 -22.25
C ARG A 86 28.04 -15.64 -21.39
N ARG A 87 27.96 -15.02 -20.20
CA ARG A 87 29.12 -14.86 -19.31
C ARG A 87 29.33 -16.12 -18.48
N GLY A 88 30.53 -16.69 -18.58
CA GLY A 88 30.98 -17.78 -17.70
C GLY A 88 31.07 -17.38 -16.24
N ALA A 89 31.27 -18.35 -15.36
CA ALA A 89 31.58 -18.10 -13.95
C ALA A 89 32.93 -17.34 -13.85
N PRO A 90 33.11 -16.45 -12.86
CA PRO A 90 34.38 -15.78 -12.64
C PRO A 90 35.47 -16.83 -12.35
N LYS A 91 36.61 -16.70 -13.01
CA LYS A 91 37.79 -17.54 -12.77
C LYS A 91 38.40 -17.15 -11.43
N LYS A 92 38.77 -18.13 -10.61
CA LYS A 92 39.49 -17.93 -9.34
C LYS A 92 40.75 -18.79 -9.34
N VAL A 93 41.81 -18.28 -8.73
CA VAL A 93 43.10 -18.96 -8.55
C VAL A 93 43.28 -19.27 -7.07
N ASP A 94 43.71 -20.49 -6.77
CA ASP A 94 44.11 -20.90 -5.42
C ASP A 94 45.52 -20.39 -5.12
N ILE A 95 45.67 -19.63 -4.05
CA ILE A 95 46.93 -19.01 -3.62
C ILE A 95 47.19 -19.34 -2.17
N GLU A 96 48.46 -19.57 -1.84
CA GLU A 96 48.93 -19.83 -0.49
C GLU A 96 49.45 -18.54 0.18
N CYS A 97 49.12 -18.34 1.45
CA CYS A 97 49.69 -17.26 2.27
C CYS A 97 51.08 -17.65 2.78
N HIS A 98 52.12 -16.87 2.46
CA HIS A 98 53.49 -17.16 2.91
C HIS A 98 53.72 -17.04 4.42
N VAL A 99 52.84 -16.37 5.16
CA VAL A 99 52.98 -16.20 6.61
C VAL A 99 52.36 -17.37 7.38
N CYS A 100 51.27 -17.95 6.88
CA CYS A 100 50.48 -18.92 7.63
C CYS A 100 50.16 -20.22 6.87
N GLY A 101 50.61 -20.35 5.62
CA GLY A 101 50.41 -21.53 4.76
C GLY A 101 48.95 -21.80 4.36
N LYS A 102 48.01 -20.91 4.68
CA LYS A 102 46.60 -21.11 4.35
C LYS A 102 46.34 -20.80 2.89
N THR A 103 45.62 -21.70 2.21
CA THR A 103 45.18 -21.50 0.83
C THR A 103 43.86 -20.75 0.76
N TYR A 104 43.73 -19.86 -0.21
CA TYR A 104 42.51 -19.07 -0.44
C TYR A 104 42.37 -18.70 -1.92
N LYS A 105 41.13 -18.39 -2.32
CA LYS A 105 40.77 -18.12 -3.72
C LYS A 105 40.72 -16.61 -3.99
N ILE A 106 41.50 -16.14 -4.96
CA ILE A 106 41.50 -14.74 -5.43
C ILE A 106 41.17 -14.69 -6.92
N ASP A 107 40.60 -13.58 -7.38
CA ASP A 107 40.47 -13.33 -8.82
C ASP A 107 41.86 -13.14 -9.47
N PRO A 108 42.12 -13.73 -10.66
CA PRO A 108 43.39 -13.62 -11.38
C PRO A 108 43.88 -12.19 -11.65
N ARG A 109 42.98 -11.20 -11.58
CA ARG A 109 43.33 -9.79 -11.80
C ARG A 109 44.11 -9.20 -10.61
N TYR A 110 43.90 -9.73 -9.41
CA TYR A 110 44.55 -9.26 -8.18
C TYR A 110 45.73 -10.15 -7.77
N THR A 111 46.11 -11.11 -8.61
CA THR A 111 47.29 -11.93 -8.39
C THR A 111 48.49 -11.23 -9.03
N TYR A 112 49.09 -10.31 -8.28
CA TYR A 112 50.31 -9.60 -8.67
C TYR A 112 51.41 -9.82 -7.63
N GLY A 113 52.64 -10.02 -8.11
CA GLY A 113 53.80 -10.31 -7.27
C GLY A 113 53.88 -11.76 -6.79
N GLU A 114 55.00 -12.08 -6.13
CA GLU A 114 55.32 -13.43 -5.65
C GLU A 114 54.86 -13.66 -4.21
N TYR A 115 54.61 -12.58 -3.46
CA TYR A 115 54.38 -12.65 -2.02
C TYR A 115 52.94 -12.28 -1.63
N TYR A 116 52.17 -13.30 -1.26
CA TYR A 116 50.79 -13.21 -0.79
C TYR A 116 50.66 -13.34 0.73
N ARG A 117 49.79 -12.49 1.30
CA ARG A 117 49.35 -12.55 2.70
C ARG A 117 47.83 -12.65 2.77
N CYS A 118 47.32 -13.54 3.61
CA CYS A 118 45.90 -13.58 3.92
C CYS A 118 45.46 -12.33 4.70
N ASN A 119 44.17 -12.01 4.66
CA ASN A 119 43.57 -10.86 5.36
C ASN A 119 43.83 -10.84 6.88
N LYS A 120 44.18 -11.98 7.48
CA LYS A 120 44.55 -12.08 8.90
C LYS A 120 46.02 -11.70 9.18
N CYS A 121 46.89 -11.81 8.19
CA CYS A 121 48.33 -11.56 8.30
C CYS A 121 48.77 -10.20 7.75
N THR A 122 47.89 -9.47 7.04
CA THR A 122 48.20 -8.16 6.45
C THR A 122 48.24 -7.02 7.48
N GLY A 123 47.66 -7.21 8.67
CA GLY A 123 47.56 -6.18 9.72
C GLY A 123 48.38 -6.44 10.98
N ARG A 124 49.42 -7.27 10.90
CA ARG A 124 50.42 -7.47 11.96
C ARG A 124 51.74 -6.85 11.56
#